data_AF-A0A2V9CBV2-F1
#
_entry.id   AF-A0A2V9CBV2-F1
#
_cell.length_a   1.000
_cell.length_b   1.000
_cell.length_c   1.000
_cell.angle_alpha   90.00
_cell.angle_beta   90.00
_cell.angle_gamma   90.00
#
_symmetry.space_group_name_H-M   'P 1'
#
loop_
_entity.id
_entity.type
_entity.pdbx_description
1 polymer ?
#
loop_
_entity_poly.entity_id
_entity_poly.type
_entity_poly.pdbx_seq_one_letter_code
_entity_poly.pdbx_strand_id
1 'polypeptide(L)'
;MRLRSFRLRFLMLSTLLALLVAPVVFAHIRIYPTQSIFGAREKYTMRVPNERQSPTIRIEGDFPAGLEVYDFEFKPGWKIDFKKDANGKIVGAFWIGRIEPYEFVEFGMLAINPKDGNPNMLWKFYQYYEDGFKEEFTAPPDAKMPLRPMPQVTLTPEPSSPKT
;
A
#
# COMPACT_ATOMS: atom_id res chain seq x y z
N MET A 1 -22.31 47.73 24.67
CA MET A 1 -21.47 47.41 23.49
C MET A 1 -20.25 46.51 23.79
N ARG A 2 -20.26 45.65 24.84
CA ARG A 2 -19.15 44.73 25.19
C ARG A 2 -19.42 43.23 24.91
N LEU A 3 -20.66 42.87 24.56
CA LEU A 3 -21.06 41.47 24.34
C LEU A 3 -20.75 40.93 22.93
N ARG A 4 -20.68 41.81 21.91
CA ARG A 4 -20.38 41.44 20.51
C ARG A 4 -18.91 41.08 20.29
N SER A 5 -17.98 41.74 20.99
CA SER A 5 -16.53 41.47 20.89
C SER A 5 -16.12 40.17 21.56
N PHE A 6 -16.85 39.71 22.60
CA PHE A 6 -16.59 38.42 23.24
C PHE A 6 -16.97 37.25 22.32
N ARG A 7 -18.11 37.36 21.61
CA ARG A 7 -18.55 36.35 20.62
C ARG A 7 -17.62 36.24 19.42
N LEU A 8 -17.11 37.37 18.91
CA LEU A 8 -16.15 37.36 17.78
C LEU A 8 -14.79 36.75 18.17
N ARG A 9 -14.31 37.02 19.39
CA ARG A 9 -13.06 36.43 19.91
C ARG A 9 -13.20 34.93 20.19
N PHE A 10 -14.35 34.49 20.69
CA PHE A 10 -14.63 33.05 20.85
C PHE A 10 -14.73 32.33 19.51
N LEU A 11 -15.32 32.96 18.48
CA LEU A 11 -15.45 32.40 17.14
C LEU A 11 -14.10 32.29 16.41
N MET A 12 -13.19 33.26 16.62
CA MET A 12 -11.83 33.20 16.07
C MET A 12 -10.96 32.15 16.79
N LEU A 13 -11.09 32.00 18.11
CA LEU A 13 -10.35 30.99 18.86
C LEU A 13 -10.81 29.56 18.49
N SER A 14 -12.11 29.36 18.20
CA SER A 14 -12.63 28.07 17.74
C SER A 14 -12.22 27.72 16.31
N THR A 15 -12.06 28.71 15.42
CA THR A 15 -11.50 28.48 14.07
C THR A 15 -10.02 28.19 14.11
N LEU A 16 -9.25 28.85 15.00
CA LEU A 16 -7.82 28.58 15.17
C LEU A 16 -7.56 27.18 15.76
N LEU A 17 -8.41 26.72 16.69
CA LEU A 17 -8.30 25.38 17.28
C LEU A 17 -8.64 24.25 16.30
N ALA A 18 -9.54 24.49 15.34
CA ALA A 18 -9.86 23.54 14.29
C ALA A 18 -8.72 23.33 13.26
N LEU A 19 -7.81 24.31 13.12
CA LEU A 19 -6.63 24.21 12.25
C LEU A 19 -5.45 23.45 12.88
N LEU A 20 -5.48 23.20 14.19
CA LEU A 20 -4.39 22.52 14.93
C LEU A 20 -4.43 20.99 14.82
N VAL A 21 -5.49 20.41 14.27
CA VAL A 21 -5.58 18.96 14.00
C VAL A 21 -5.44 18.73 12.51
N ALA A 22 -4.24 18.99 11.97
CA ALA A 22 -3.91 18.48 10.65
C ALA A 22 -3.89 16.95 10.74
N PRO A 23 -4.69 16.22 9.93
CA PRO A 23 -4.54 14.78 9.86
C PRO A 23 -3.12 14.49 9.40
N VAL A 24 -2.37 13.72 10.19
CA VAL A 24 -1.10 13.15 9.71
C VAL A 24 -1.50 12.20 8.58
N VAL A 25 -1.34 12.65 7.34
CA VAL A 25 -1.53 11.80 6.17
C VAL A 25 -0.31 10.88 6.11
N PHE A 26 -0.42 9.76 6.82
CA PHE A 26 0.52 8.67 6.72
C PHE A 26 0.51 8.14 5.27
N ALA A 27 1.65 8.22 4.59
CA ALA A 27 1.96 7.53 3.36
C ALA A 27 2.03 6.02 3.65
N HIS A 28 0.95 5.32 3.38
CA HIS A 28 0.89 3.86 3.48
C HIS A 28 1.67 3.19 2.33
N ILE A 29 2.04 1.91 2.48
CA ILE A 29 2.48 1.10 1.32
C ILE A 29 1.42 1.21 0.22
N ARG A 30 1.85 1.32 -1.04
CA ARG A 30 0.95 1.39 -2.20
C ARG A 30 1.40 0.45 -3.31
N ILE A 31 0.43 0.02 -4.11
CA ILE A 31 0.66 -0.72 -5.35
C ILE A 31 0.14 0.12 -6.52
N TYR A 32 0.97 0.24 -7.56
CA TYR A 32 0.62 0.89 -8.82
C TYR A 32 0.75 -0.11 -9.97
N PRO A 33 -0.09 -0.03 -11.02
CA PRO A 33 -1.26 0.85 -11.12
C PRO A 33 -2.38 0.42 -10.15
N THR A 34 -3.28 1.34 -9.81
CA THR A 34 -4.44 1.04 -8.93
C THR A 34 -5.60 0.38 -9.67
N GLN A 35 -5.51 0.30 -11.01
CA GLN A 35 -6.45 -0.38 -11.88
C GLN A 35 -5.69 -1.17 -12.94
N SER A 36 -6.23 -2.33 -13.33
CA SER A 36 -5.70 -3.15 -14.41
C SER A 36 -6.83 -4.01 -15.00
N ILE A 37 -6.51 -4.97 -15.86
CA ILE A 37 -7.48 -5.80 -16.59
C ILE A 37 -7.33 -7.28 -16.19
N PHE A 38 -8.44 -8.02 -16.12
CA PHE A 38 -8.40 -9.47 -15.93
C PHE A 38 -7.52 -10.16 -17.00
N GLY A 39 -6.65 -11.08 -16.58
CA GLY A 39 -5.76 -11.83 -17.48
C GLY A 39 -4.58 -11.04 -18.08
N ALA A 40 -4.47 -9.73 -17.81
CA ALA A 40 -3.39 -8.91 -18.35
C ALA A 40 -2.03 -9.29 -17.77
N ARG A 41 -0.98 -9.10 -18.59
CA ARG A 41 0.39 -8.99 -18.10
C ARG A 41 0.61 -7.56 -17.65
N GLU A 42 0.98 -7.39 -16.38
CA GLU A 42 1.10 -6.07 -15.76
C GLU A 42 2.43 -5.94 -15.03
N LYS A 43 2.97 -4.71 -15.00
CA LYS A 43 4.05 -4.36 -14.07
C LYS A 43 3.43 -3.67 -12.86
N TYR A 44 3.53 -4.32 -11.71
CA TYR A 44 3.18 -3.72 -10.42
C TYR A 44 4.39 -3.07 -9.76
N THR A 45 4.20 -1.88 -9.19
CA THR A 45 5.20 -1.18 -8.38
C THR A 45 4.71 -1.06 -6.96
N MET A 46 5.38 -1.72 -6.03
CA MET A 46 5.20 -1.53 -4.59
C MET A 46 6.03 -0.35 -4.11
N ARG A 47 5.39 0.72 -3.64
CA ARG A 47 6.03 1.87 -2.99
C ARG A 47 5.95 1.71 -1.48
N VAL A 48 7.10 1.75 -0.81
CA VAL A 48 7.25 1.60 0.63
C VAL A 48 7.96 2.82 1.21
N PRO A 49 7.24 3.73 1.87
CA PRO A 49 7.85 4.80 2.66
C PRO A 49 8.26 4.33 4.06
N ASN A 50 9.24 5.00 4.67
CA ASN A 50 9.50 4.90 6.11
C ASN A 50 8.88 6.10 6.83
N GLU A 51 7.85 5.83 7.63
CA GLU A 51 7.09 6.86 8.36
C GLU A 51 7.54 7.02 9.82
N ARG A 52 8.61 6.33 10.20
CA ARG A 52 9.13 6.28 11.56
C ARG A 52 10.52 6.89 11.62
N GLN A 53 10.94 7.22 12.84
CA GLN A 53 12.32 7.61 13.16
C GLN A 53 13.24 6.39 13.35
N SER A 54 12.70 5.17 13.20
CA SER A 54 13.46 3.93 13.19
C SER A 54 13.54 3.39 11.75
N PRO A 55 14.67 2.84 11.31
CA PRO A 55 14.82 2.28 9.97
C PRO A 55 13.91 1.07 9.73
N THR A 56 13.32 0.98 8.53
CA THR A 56 12.69 -0.26 8.07
C THR A 56 13.78 -1.25 7.68
N ILE A 57 13.64 -2.50 8.09
CA ILE A 57 14.63 -3.56 7.83
C ILE A 57 14.07 -4.72 6.99
N ARG A 58 12.74 -4.84 6.91
CA ARG A 58 12.09 -5.91 6.12
C ARG A 58 10.66 -5.53 5.76
N ILE A 59 10.26 -5.90 4.55
CA ILE A 59 8.86 -5.92 4.12
C ILE A 59 8.49 -7.37 3.85
N GLU A 60 7.32 -7.76 4.31
CA GLU A 60 6.73 -9.06 4.03
C GLU A 60 5.40 -8.85 3.31
N GLY A 61 5.19 -9.53 2.18
CA GLY A 61 3.97 -9.43 1.39
C GLY A 61 3.35 -10.78 1.09
N ASP A 62 2.02 -10.84 1.14
CA ASP A 62 1.22 -11.93 0.56
C ASP A 62 0.50 -11.40 -0.67
N PHE A 63 0.58 -12.15 -1.77
CA PHE A 63 0.00 -11.75 -3.04
C PHE A 63 -1.49 -12.10 -3.13
N PRO A 64 -2.28 -11.29 -3.86
CA PRO A 64 -3.68 -11.59 -4.13
C PRO A 64 -3.88 -12.99 -4.71
N ALA A 65 -4.97 -13.65 -4.32
CA ALA A 65 -5.34 -14.95 -4.86
C ALA A 65 -5.49 -14.87 -6.39
N GLY A 66 -4.99 -15.89 -7.10
CA GLY A 66 -5.05 -15.95 -8.56
C GLY A 66 -4.03 -15.09 -9.31
N LEU A 67 -3.39 -14.11 -8.67
CA LEU A 67 -2.26 -13.39 -9.25
C LEU A 67 -1.07 -14.34 -9.41
N GLU A 68 -0.35 -14.21 -10.53
CA GLU A 68 0.87 -14.96 -10.81
C GLU A 68 2.02 -13.99 -11.02
N VAL A 69 2.79 -13.74 -9.96
CA VAL A 69 4.01 -12.93 -10.02
C VAL A 69 5.17 -13.84 -10.44
N TYR A 70 5.87 -13.48 -11.52
CA TYR A 70 6.91 -14.32 -12.10
C TYR A 70 8.30 -13.67 -12.10
N ASP A 71 8.40 -12.34 -12.15
CA ASP A 71 9.68 -11.63 -12.09
C ASP A 71 9.64 -10.47 -11.08
N PHE A 72 10.80 -10.16 -10.53
CA PHE A 72 11.01 -9.09 -9.56
C PHE A 72 12.13 -8.17 -10.04
N GLU A 73 11.94 -6.87 -9.85
CA GLU A 73 12.95 -5.88 -10.18
C GLU A 73 14.20 -6.10 -9.31
N PHE A 74 15.35 -6.24 -9.95
CA PHE A 74 16.63 -6.25 -9.26
C PHE A 74 16.86 -4.91 -8.58
N LYS A 75 17.11 -4.93 -7.27
CA LYS A 75 17.34 -3.74 -6.46
C LYS A 75 18.64 -3.88 -5.66
N PRO A 76 19.68 -3.09 -5.97
CA PRO A 76 20.94 -3.13 -5.21
C PRO A 76 20.71 -2.88 -3.71
N GLY A 77 21.40 -3.65 -2.87
CA GLY A 77 21.28 -3.56 -1.41
C GLY A 77 20.03 -4.26 -0.83
N TRP A 78 19.18 -4.86 -1.67
CA TRP A 78 18.01 -5.61 -1.24
C TRP A 78 18.11 -7.07 -1.64
N LYS A 79 17.74 -7.95 -0.70
CA LYS A 79 17.54 -9.38 -0.93
C LYS A 79 16.05 -9.67 -1.00
N ILE A 80 15.66 -10.59 -1.88
CA ILE A 80 14.28 -11.10 -1.95
C ILE A 80 14.29 -12.59 -1.64
N ASP A 81 13.51 -13.00 -0.65
CA ASP A 81 13.19 -14.41 -0.38
C ASP A 81 11.72 -14.68 -0.73
N PHE A 82 11.42 -15.82 -1.34
CA PHE A 82 10.06 -16.12 -1.83
C PHE A 82 9.27 -17.01 -0.88
N LYS A 83 8.01 -16.65 -0.66
CA LYS A 83 7.00 -17.56 -0.08
C LYS A 83 6.42 -18.38 -1.22
N LYS A 84 6.57 -19.70 -1.15
CA LYS A 84 6.03 -20.62 -2.14
C LYS A 84 4.98 -21.53 -1.52
N ASP A 85 3.94 -21.85 -2.28
CA ASP A 85 2.99 -22.88 -1.89
C ASP A 85 3.56 -24.29 -2.13
N ALA A 86 2.77 -25.32 -1.82
CA ALA A 86 3.16 -26.73 -1.99
C ALA A 86 3.48 -27.11 -3.45
N ASN A 87 2.98 -26.35 -4.43
CA ASN A 87 3.23 -26.54 -5.85
C ASN A 87 4.42 -25.72 -6.36
N GLY A 88 5.10 -24.98 -5.48
CA GLY A 88 6.22 -24.12 -5.83
C GLY A 88 5.82 -22.75 -6.42
N LYS A 89 4.51 -22.43 -6.46
CA LYS A 89 4.03 -21.13 -6.92
C LYS A 89 4.41 -20.05 -5.92
N ILE A 90 4.92 -18.92 -6.38
CA ILE A 90 5.19 -17.76 -5.53
C ILE A 90 3.85 -17.15 -5.09
N VAL A 91 3.59 -17.17 -3.79
CA VAL A 91 2.37 -16.62 -3.16
C VAL A 91 2.66 -15.38 -2.30
N GLY A 92 3.92 -14.99 -2.22
CA GLY A 92 4.38 -13.81 -1.51
C GLY A 92 5.90 -13.70 -1.50
N ALA A 93 6.42 -12.68 -0.85
CA ALA A 93 7.86 -12.46 -0.77
C ALA A 93 8.25 -11.70 0.51
N PHE A 94 9.53 -11.77 0.83
CA PHE A 94 10.20 -10.96 1.84
C PHE A 94 11.25 -10.10 1.13
N TRP A 95 11.14 -8.78 1.26
CA TRP A 95 12.18 -7.83 0.84
C TRP A 95 12.99 -7.46 2.07
N ILE A 96 14.27 -7.80 2.08
CA ILE A 96 15.18 -7.59 3.20
C ILE A 96 16.21 -6.57 2.76
N GLY A 97 16.32 -5.47 3.50
CA GLY A 97 17.16 -4.33 3.15
C GLY A 97 17.03 -3.25 4.19
N ARG A 98 17.17 -1.98 3.80
CA ARG A 98 17.08 -0.86 4.72
C ARG A 98 16.40 0.35 4.07
N ILE A 99 15.54 1.02 4.82
CA ILE A 99 14.97 2.33 4.48
C ILE A 99 15.17 3.22 5.70
N GLU A 100 15.96 4.29 5.60
CA GLU A 100 16.19 5.22 6.70
C GLU A 100 14.96 6.12 6.93
N PRO A 101 14.87 6.82 8.07
CA PRO A 101 13.85 7.85 8.27
C PRO A 101 13.84 8.85 7.11
N TYR A 102 12.65 9.24 6.68
CA TYR A 102 12.41 10.16 5.55
C TYR A 102 12.75 9.61 4.15
N GLU A 103 13.11 8.34 4.04
CA GLU A 103 13.29 7.67 2.75
C GLU A 103 12.05 6.86 2.32
N PHE A 104 12.02 6.54 1.03
CA PHE A 104 11.10 5.55 0.48
C PHE A 104 11.83 4.72 -0.58
N VAL A 105 11.31 3.53 -0.85
CA VAL A 105 11.81 2.64 -1.89
C VAL A 105 10.65 2.10 -2.73
N GLU A 106 10.93 1.76 -3.99
CA GLU A 106 10.00 1.10 -4.88
C GLU A 106 10.55 -0.25 -5.36
N PHE A 107 9.67 -1.23 -5.48
CA PHE A 107 9.95 -2.57 -6.00
C PHE A 107 8.99 -2.93 -7.13
N GLY A 108 9.52 -3.18 -8.33
CA GLY A 108 8.78 -3.71 -9.46
C GLY A 108 8.54 -5.22 -9.37
N MET A 109 7.37 -5.66 -9.84
CA MET A 109 6.97 -7.05 -9.98
C MET A 109 6.26 -7.21 -11.33
N LEU A 110 6.66 -8.19 -12.14
CA LEU A 110 5.91 -8.55 -13.34
C LEU A 110 4.96 -9.70 -13.00
N ALA A 111 3.70 -9.55 -13.38
CA ALA A 111 2.66 -10.50 -13.04
C ALA A 111 1.66 -10.74 -14.17
N ILE A 112 0.93 -11.86 -14.07
CA ILE A 112 -0.27 -12.15 -14.85
C ILE A 112 -1.47 -12.08 -13.89
N ASN A 113 -2.44 -11.24 -14.22
CA ASN A 113 -3.66 -11.08 -13.43
C ASN A 113 -4.55 -12.32 -13.51
N PRO A 114 -5.36 -12.61 -12.47
CA PRO A 114 -6.38 -13.63 -12.58
C PRO A 114 -7.30 -13.33 -13.77
N LYS A 115 -7.84 -14.38 -14.41
CA LYS A 115 -8.74 -14.25 -15.57
C LYS A 115 -10.20 -14.04 -15.18
N ASP A 116 -10.55 -14.39 -13.95
CA ASP A 116 -11.88 -14.31 -13.37
C ASP A 116 -11.77 -14.15 -11.83
N GLY A 117 -12.92 -14.07 -11.16
CA GLY A 117 -13.00 -14.00 -9.70
C GLY A 117 -13.21 -12.58 -9.17
N ASN A 118 -12.67 -12.32 -7.98
CA ASN A 118 -12.86 -11.03 -7.30
C ASN A 118 -12.09 -9.92 -8.04
N PRO A 119 -12.75 -8.83 -8.46
CA PRO A 119 -12.06 -7.72 -9.13
C PRO A 119 -11.16 -6.91 -8.19
N ASN A 120 -11.32 -7.01 -6.87
CA ASN A 120 -10.50 -6.28 -5.92
C ASN A 120 -9.33 -7.14 -5.44
N MET A 121 -8.17 -6.93 -6.05
CA MET A 121 -6.92 -7.56 -5.62
C MET A 121 -6.37 -6.83 -4.40
N LEU A 122 -6.47 -7.48 -3.25
CA LEU A 122 -5.99 -6.98 -1.97
C LEU A 122 -4.59 -7.55 -1.68
N TRP A 123 -3.63 -6.67 -1.50
CA TRP A 123 -2.26 -7.02 -1.15
C TRP A 123 -2.06 -6.88 0.35
N LYS A 124 -1.61 -7.95 1.01
CA LYS A 124 -1.33 -7.90 2.45
C LYS A 124 0.14 -7.60 2.65
N PHE A 125 0.46 -6.65 3.52
CA PHE A 125 1.84 -6.32 3.86
C PHE A 125 2.08 -6.19 5.36
N TYR A 126 3.32 -6.47 5.74
CA TYR A 126 3.91 -6.12 7.02
C TYR A 126 5.22 -5.37 6.79
N GLN A 127 5.43 -4.29 7.52
CA GLN A 127 6.68 -3.52 7.51
C GLN A 127 7.33 -3.61 8.89
N TYR A 128 8.56 -4.10 8.93
CA TYR A 128 9.31 -4.34 10.15
C TYR A 128 10.39 -3.28 10.33
N TYR A 129 10.47 -2.73 11.53
CA TYR A 129 11.40 -1.67 11.89
C TYR A 129 12.47 -2.18 12.85
N GLU A 130 13.63 -1.54 12.86
CA GLU A 130 14.78 -1.90 13.68
C GLU A 130 14.49 -1.79 15.19
N ASP A 131 13.59 -0.89 15.59
CA ASP A 131 13.09 -0.73 16.97
C ASP A 131 12.16 -1.89 17.42
N GLY A 132 11.93 -2.89 16.56
CA GLY A 132 11.05 -4.02 16.82
C GLY A 132 9.57 -3.75 16.54
N PHE A 133 9.20 -2.52 16.14
CA PHE A 133 7.83 -2.22 15.72
C PHE A 133 7.48 -2.95 14.42
N LYS A 134 6.22 -3.37 14.32
CA LYS A 134 5.65 -3.97 13.13
C LYS A 134 4.40 -3.20 12.74
N GLU A 135 4.41 -2.70 11.52
CA GLU A 135 3.24 -2.08 10.91
C GLU A 135 2.50 -3.09 10.04
N GLU A 136 1.17 -3.11 10.16
CA GLU A 136 0.32 -4.10 9.52
C GLU A 136 -0.66 -3.43 8.57
N PHE A 137 -0.68 -3.91 7.32
CA PHE A 137 -1.63 -3.54 6.28
C PHE A 137 -2.47 -4.78 5.95
N THR A 138 -3.41 -5.10 6.83
CA THR A 138 -4.14 -6.39 6.84
C THR A 138 -5.66 -6.25 6.78
N ALA A 139 -6.19 -5.03 6.91
CA ALA A 139 -7.61 -4.74 6.83
C ALA A 139 -8.02 -4.28 5.41
N PRO A 140 -9.19 -4.70 4.89
CA PRO A 140 -9.66 -4.21 3.59
C PRO A 140 -10.05 -2.71 3.65
N PRO A 141 -9.96 -1.97 2.53
CA PRO A 141 -10.21 -0.52 2.50
C PRO A 141 -11.59 -0.05 2.98
N ASP A 142 -12.63 -0.88 2.86
CA ASP A 142 -14.03 -0.55 3.18
C ASP A 142 -14.46 -0.89 4.61
N ALA A 143 -13.53 -1.37 5.45
CA ALA A 143 -13.75 -1.62 6.87
C ALA A 143 -13.87 -0.32 7.69
N LYS A 144 -14.78 0.60 7.33
CA LYS A 144 -15.12 1.84 8.05
C LYS A 144 -13.90 2.68 8.49
N MET A 145 -13.01 2.99 7.55
CA MET A 145 -11.79 3.80 7.71
C MET A 145 -10.70 3.14 8.56
N PRO A 146 -10.15 1.98 8.16
CA PRO A 146 -8.93 1.51 8.78
C PRO A 146 -7.84 2.57 8.59
N LEU A 147 -7.05 2.82 9.64
CA LEU A 147 -5.91 3.73 9.52
C LEU A 147 -4.95 3.24 8.44
N ARG A 148 -4.75 1.91 8.33
CA ARG A 148 -3.81 1.21 7.43
C ARG A 148 -4.49 0.12 6.58
N PRO A 149 -5.19 0.49 5.51
CA PRO A 149 -5.79 -0.51 4.63
C PRO A 149 -4.73 -1.29 3.83
N MET A 150 -5.06 -2.51 3.44
CA MET A 150 -4.37 -3.23 2.37
C MET A 150 -4.36 -2.40 1.09
N PRO A 151 -3.23 -2.31 0.37
CA PRO A 151 -3.23 -1.80 -0.99
C PRO A 151 -4.18 -2.59 -1.88
N GLN A 152 -4.94 -1.89 -2.71
CA GLN A 152 -5.92 -2.49 -3.61
C GLN A 152 -5.62 -2.11 -5.06
N VAL A 153 -5.69 -3.12 -5.93
CA VAL A 153 -5.78 -2.94 -7.39
C VAL A 153 -7.14 -3.46 -7.84
N THR A 154 -7.88 -2.65 -8.59
CA THR A 154 -9.18 -3.08 -9.15
C THR A 154 -9.02 -3.55 -10.59
N LEU A 155 -9.48 -4.77 -10.87
CA LEU A 155 -9.51 -5.36 -12.19
C LEU A 155 -10.82 -5.04 -12.90
N THR A 156 -10.72 -4.63 -14.16
CA THR A 156 -11.85 -4.46 -15.06
C THR A 156 -11.86 -5.57 -16.13
N PRO A 157 -13.02 -5.87 -16.72
CA PRO A 157 -13.08 -6.73 -17.90
C PRO A 157 -12.24 -6.16 -19.04
N GLU A 158 -11.70 -7.04 -19.89
CA GLU A 158 -11.04 -6.62 -21.12
C GLU A 158 -12.03 -5.83 -22.01
N PRO A 159 -11.63 -4.69 -22.60
CA PRO A 159 -12.49 -4.00 -23.54
C PRO A 159 -12.83 -4.94 -24.69
N SER A 160 -14.13 -5.18 -24.94
CA SER A 160 -14.55 -5.96 -26.09
C SER A 160 -14.00 -5.30 -27.36
N SER A 161 -13.16 -6.01 -28.11
CA SER A 161 -12.74 -5.55 -29.42
C SER A 161 -14.00 -5.38 -30.30
N PRO A 162 -14.14 -4.26 -31.05
CA PRO A 162 -15.22 -4.14 -32.02
C PRO A 162 -15.16 -5.33 -32.98
N LYS A 163 -16.27 -6.04 -33.15
CA LYS A 163 -16.38 -7.06 -34.20
C LYS A 163 -16.25 -6.33 -35.54
N THR A 164 -15.16 -6.58 -36.27
CA THR A 164 -15.00 -6.23 -37.69
C THR A 164 -15.78 -7.19 -38.57
#